data_AF-A0A165NN96-F1
#
_entry.id   AF-A0A165NN96-F1
#
_cell.length_a   1.000
_cell.length_b   1.000
_cell.length_c   1.000
_cell.angle_alpha   90.00
_cell.angle_beta   90.00
_cell.angle_gamma   90.00
#
_symmetry.space_group_name_H-M   'P 1'
#
loop_
_entity.id
_entity.type
_entity.pdbx_description
1 polymer ?
#
loop_
_entity_poly.entity_id
_entity_poly.type
_entity_poly.pdbx_seq_one_letter_code
_entity_poly.pdbx_strand_id
1 'polypeptide(L)'
;MDPSTSSVSALYAHSRADAFDFYANTIHALVYGVHATLFFICFIALVKRRRTHPRQSYAYIAYILTHFVFATTAFAAFSYIAQVAFVVRPSFPEGPHDYLMNSLSYWSLHVVYILYMCTSWLQDLLLIWRCCMFWNHNVYVLIVPFALVLASFATGSVYLVEIGRRGVTSTQSLPFHLFETYWAVEITTTTVITTMIAGKLIYTRCQLKTVIGKSQLKPYLTVAAMVIESGILFSVAALGFLVSYACQSPFQSVALCVVAQITSIAPLLIILRVAQGDSITQETSQEVTIELHISDDTASSVGEQCTTRSWTAPTLEEPQPHEVAGREANKVIHITSLDVSSRTIAV
;
A
#
# COMPACT_ATOMS: atom_id res chain seq x y z
N MET A 1 -40.93 -34.95 -7.12
CA MET A 1 -39.74 -34.65 -6.29
C MET A 1 -40.06 -35.10 -4.88
N ASP A 2 -39.22 -35.95 -4.29
CA ASP A 2 -39.48 -36.52 -2.97
C ASP A 2 -39.17 -35.48 -1.88
N PRO A 3 -40.11 -35.17 -0.95
CA PRO A 3 -39.89 -34.13 0.06
C PRO A 3 -38.72 -34.46 1.02
N SER A 4 -38.40 -35.75 1.17
CA SER A 4 -37.23 -36.25 1.90
C SER A 4 -35.90 -35.93 1.21
N THR A 5 -35.86 -35.89 -0.13
CA THR A 5 -34.63 -35.54 -0.87
C THR A 5 -34.33 -34.05 -0.78
N SER A 6 -35.36 -33.20 -0.82
CA SER A 6 -35.21 -31.75 -0.63
C SER A 6 -34.71 -31.39 0.78
N SER A 7 -35.23 -32.01 1.84
CA SER A 7 -34.79 -31.70 3.21
C SER A 7 -33.35 -32.13 3.48
N VAL A 8 -32.94 -33.30 2.97
CA VAL A 8 -31.55 -33.76 3.08
C VAL A 8 -30.61 -32.84 2.28
N SER A 9 -30.98 -32.41 1.07
CA SER A 9 -30.15 -31.48 0.29
C SER A 9 -30.00 -30.10 0.95
N ALA A 10 -31.05 -29.61 1.63
CA ALA A 10 -30.99 -28.39 2.41
C ALA A 10 -30.05 -28.53 3.61
N LEU A 11 -30.18 -29.61 4.40
CA LEU A 11 -29.29 -29.88 5.54
C LEU A 11 -27.81 -29.92 5.15
N TYR A 12 -27.47 -30.55 4.02
CA TYR A 12 -26.10 -30.52 3.48
C TYR A 12 -25.65 -29.12 3.04
N ALA A 13 -26.55 -28.29 2.52
CA ALA A 13 -26.23 -26.91 2.12
C ALA A 13 -25.93 -26.02 3.35
N HIS A 14 -26.75 -26.09 4.41
CA HIS A 14 -26.52 -25.36 5.67
C HIS A 14 -25.20 -25.79 6.32
N SER A 15 -24.98 -27.11 6.49
CA SER A 15 -23.73 -27.62 7.06
C SER A 15 -22.49 -27.21 6.26
N ARG A 16 -22.61 -27.08 4.93
CA ARG A 16 -21.52 -26.55 4.10
C ARG A 16 -21.29 -25.06 4.34
N ALA A 17 -22.35 -24.25 4.48
CA ALA A 17 -22.23 -22.82 4.78
C ALA A 17 -21.58 -22.57 6.15
N ASP A 18 -22.00 -23.31 7.19
CA ASP A 18 -21.38 -23.27 8.53
C ASP A 18 -19.86 -23.52 8.46
N ALA A 19 -19.42 -24.51 7.68
CA ALA A 19 -18.01 -24.81 7.51
C ALA A 19 -17.25 -23.68 6.82
N PHE A 20 -17.83 -23.06 5.78
CA PHE A 20 -17.21 -21.92 5.10
C PHE A 20 -17.11 -20.68 6.00
N ASP A 21 -18.09 -20.41 6.86
CA ASP A 21 -18.03 -19.32 7.83
C ASP A 21 -16.95 -19.55 8.90
N PHE A 22 -16.78 -20.80 9.36
CA PHE A 22 -15.69 -21.17 10.25
C PHE A 22 -14.30 -20.99 9.60
N TYR A 23 -14.14 -21.43 8.35
CA TYR A 23 -12.92 -21.20 7.57
C TYR A 23 -12.69 -19.71 7.29
N ALA A 24 -13.75 -18.94 7.04
CA ALA A 24 -13.68 -17.50 6.83
C ALA A 24 -13.09 -16.79 8.05
N ASN A 25 -13.61 -17.06 9.26
CA ASN A 25 -13.07 -16.50 10.50
C ASN A 25 -11.60 -16.89 10.74
N THR A 26 -11.23 -18.14 10.43
CA THR A 26 -9.84 -18.61 10.54
C THR A 26 -8.90 -17.87 9.59
N ILE A 27 -9.29 -17.72 8.32
CA ILE A 27 -8.53 -16.98 7.31
C ILE A 27 -8.48 -15.48 7.66
N HIS A 28 -9.58 -14.93 8.20
CA HIS A 28 -9.65 -13.55 8.68
C HIS A 28 -8.56 -13.24 9.71
N ALA A 29 -8.37 -14.15 10.69
CA ALA A 29 -7.33 -14.03 11.71
C ALA A 29 -5.91 -14.09 11.12
N LEU A 30 -5.67 -14.96 10.13
CA LEU A 30 -4.38 -15.05 9.44
C LEU A 30 -4.04 -13.76 8.69
N VAL A 31 -4.98 -13.22 7.90
CA VAL A 31 -4.76 -11.97 7.14
C VAL A 31 -4.68 -10.77 8.08
N TYR A 32 -5.44 -10.75 9.18
CA TYR A 32 -5.28 -9.76 10.24
C TYR A 32 -3.87 -9.78 10.87
N GLY A 33 -3.24 -10.96 11.03
CA GLY A 33 -1.84 -11.07 11.46
C GLY A 33 -0.85 -10.40 10.49
N VAL A 34 -1.07 -10.53 9.18
CA VAL A 34 -0.29 -9.83 8.14
C VAL A 34 -0.52 -8.31 8.22
N HIS A 35 -1.76 -7.88 8.41
CA HIS A 35 -2.09 -6.47 8.62
C HIS A 35 -1.39 -5.90 9.87
N ALA A 36 -1.49 -6.57 11.02
CA ALA A 36 -0.85 -6.13 12.27
C ALA A 36 0.67 -6.03 12.15
N THR A 37 1.33 -7.01 11.53
CA THR A 37 2.78 -6.96 11.30
C THR A 37 3.19 -5.81 10.37
N LEU A 38 2.46 -5.57 9.28
CA LEU A 38 2.68 -4.40 8.41
C LEU A 38 2.45 -3.07 9.14
N PHE A 39 1.45 -2.98 10.02
CA PHE A 39 1.21 -1.80 10.85
C PHE A 39 2.43 -1.48 11.74
N PHE A 40 2.99 -2.46 12.46
CA PHE A 40 4.18 -2.24 13.29
C PHE A 40 5.42 -1.82 12.47
N ILE A 41 5.66 -2.45 11.31
CA ILE A 41 6.75 -2.09 10.41
C ILE A 41 6.58 -0.64 9.91
N CYS A 42 5.37 -0.28 9.46
CA CYS A 42 5.04 1.06 9.01
C CYS A 42 5.19 2.10 10.14
N PHE A 43 4.71 1.79 11.34
CA PHE A 43 4.83 2.65 12.51
C PHE A 43 6.30 2.94 12.86
N ILE A 44 7.16 1.91 12.91
CA ILE A 44 8.59 2.08 13.20
C ILE A 44 9.29 2.93 12.11
N ALA A 45 9.03 2.66 10.83
CA ALA A 45 9.61 3.43 9.73
C ALA A 45 9.22 4.91 9.80
N LEU A 46 7.95 5.18 10.13
CA LEU A 46 7.40 6.52 10.20
C LEU A 46 7.84 7.28 11.47
N VAL A 47 8.04 6.57 12.57
CA VAL A 47 8.68 7.08 13.80
C VAL A 47 10.16 7.43 13.60
N LYS A 48 10.88 6.77 12.68
CA LYS A 48 12.21 7.22 12.23
C LYS A 48 12.09 8.49 11.38
N ARG A 49 11.21 8.50 10.37
CA ARG A 49 10.98 9.64 9.45
C ARG A 49 10.50 10.93 10.13
N ARG A 50 9.88 10.86 11.33
CA ARG A 50 9.45 12.06 12.07
C ARG A 50 10.59 13.05 12.37
N ARG A 51 11.85 12.59 12.38
CA ARG A 51 13.03 13.46 12.55
C ARG A 51 13.27 14.42 11.38
N THR A 52 12.83 14.04 10.17
CA THR A 52 13.15 14.76 8.93
C THR A 52 11.92 15.47 8.37
N HIS A 53 10.74 14.83 8.42
CA HIS A 53 9.47 15.39 8.00
C HIS A 53 8.41 15.26 9.10
N PRO A 54 8.49 16.05 10.19
CA PRO A 54 7.64 15.86 11.38
C PRO A 54 6.15 16.00 11.09
N ARG A 55 5.70 17.11 10.47
CA ARG A 55 4.27 17.38 10.22
C ARG A 55 3.59 16.26 9.42
N GLN A 56 4.20 15.85 8.30
CA GLN A 56 3.66 14.76 7.48
C GLN A 56 3.69 13.42 8.22
N SER A 57 4.77 13.13 8.96
CA SER A 57 4.90 11.85 9.66
C SER A 57 3.88 11.72 10.79
N TYR A 58 3.60 12.80 11.55
CA TYR A 58 2.52 12.79 12.55
C TYR A 58 1.14 12.60 11.92
N ALA A 59 0.86 13.24 10.78
CA ALA A 59 -0.41 13.05 10.05
C ALA A 59 -0.60 11.59 9.60
N TYR A 60 0.44 10.99 9.01
CA TYR A 60 0.41 9.56 8.66
C TYR A 60 0.33 8.64 9.89
N ILE A 61 0.99 8.97 11.02
CA ILE A 61 0.92 8.17 12.26
C ILE A 61 -0.52 8.16 12.79
N ALA A 62 -1.16 9.34 12.85
CA ALA A 62 -2.56 9.44 13.26
C ALA A 62 -3.47 8.63 12.33
N TYR A 63 -3.27 8.74 11.01
CA TYR A 63 -4.02 7.96 10.02
C TYR A 63 -3.88 6.44 10.23
N ILE A 64 -2.65 5.90 10.30
CA ILE A 64 -2.46 4.45 10.46
C ILE A 64 -2.95 3.94 11.82
N LEU A 65 -2.91 4.76 12.88
CA LEU A 65 -3.47 4.43 14.18
C LEU A 65 -5.00 4.34 14.13
N THR A 66 -5.68 5.34 13.58
CA THR A 66 -7.15 5.31 13.40
C THR A 66 -7.58 4.09 12.57
N HIS A 67 -6.87 3.84 11.46
CA HIS A 67 -7.16 2.71 10.57
C HIS A 67 -6.95 1.36 11.26
N PHE A 68 -5.86 1.21 12.03
CA PHE A 68 -5.57 -0.01 12.78
C PHE A 68 -6.58 -0.24 13.91
N VAL A 69 -6.98 0.81 14.63
CA VAL A 69 -8.02 0.72 15.68
C VAL A 69 -9.35 0.26 15.08
N PHE A 70 -9.83 0.87 13.99
CA PHE A 70 -11.11 0.48 13.37
C PHE A 70 -11.08 -0.98 12.89
N ALA A 71 -10.04 -1.38 12.17
CA ALA A 71 -9.92 -2.75 11.67
C ALA A 71 -9.76 -3.79 12.79
N THR A 72 -9.03 -3.45 13.86
CA THR A 72 -8.86 -4.32 15.05
C THR A 72 -10.18 -4.49 15.79
N THR A 73 -10.93 -3.39 16.01
CA THR A 73 -12.23 -3.45 16.67
C THR A 73 -13.25 -4.22 15.83
N ALA A 74 -13.26 -4.03 14.50
CA ALA A 74 -14.13 -4.77 13.60
C ALA A 74 -13.80 -6.28 13.60
N PHE A 75 -12.52 -6.64 13.52
CA PHE A 75 -12.07 -8.04 13.58
C PHE A 75 -12.38 -8.70 14.94
N ALA A 76 -12.15 -8.01 16.05
CA ALA A 76 -12.46 -8.52 17.38
C ALA A 76 -13.97 -8.74 17.59
N ALA A 77 -14.79 -7.78 17.15
CA ALA A 77 -16.25 -7.91 17.21
C ALA A 77 -16.77 -9.01 16.28
N PHE A 78 -16.24 -9.14 15.07
CA PHE A 78 -16.58 -10.24 14.15
C PHE A 78 -16.21 -11.61 14.75
N SER A 79 -15.00 -11.74 15.30
CA SER A 79 -14.52 -12.96 15.95
C SER A 79 -15.38 -13.35 17.16
N TYR A 80 -15.83 -12.37 17.95
CA TYR A 80 -16.75 -12.59 19.06
C TYR A 80 -18.13 -13.08 18.58
N ILE A 81 -18.68 -12.48 17.52
CA ILE A 81 -19.97 -12.91 16.95
C ILE A 81 -19.86 -14.33 16.39
N ALA A 82 -18.77 -14.66 15.70
CA ALA A 82 -18.49 -16.03 15.25
C ALA A 82 -18.38 -17.01 16.43
N GLN A 83 -17.68 -16.64 17.52
CA GLN A 83 -17.64 -17.46 18.73
C GLN A 83 -19.05 -17.70 19.32
N VAL A 84 -19.90 -16.67 19.39
CA VAL A 84 -21.27 -16.81 19.88
C VAL A 84 -22.09 -17.73 18.96
N ALA A 85 -21.94 -17.62 17.64
CA ALA A 85 -22.60 -18.48 16.66
C ALA A 85 -22.22 -19.96 16.84
N PHE A 86 -20.92 -20.26 16.81
CA PHE A 86 -20.42 -21.65 16.79
C PHE A 86 -20.36 -22.33 18.17
N VAL A 87 -20.14 -21.57 19.26
CA VAL A 87 -19.89 -22.15 20.59
C VAL A 87 -21.07 -21.95 21.55
N VAL A 88 -21.68 -20.76 21.57
CA VAL A 88 -22.72 -20.42 22.55
C VAL A 88 -24.12 -20.78 22.04
N ARG A 89 -24.36 -20.68 20.74
CA ARG A 89 -25.66 -20.97 20.10
C ARG A 89 -25.57 -21.94 18.90
N PRO A 90 -24.85 -23.07 19.00
CA PRO A 90 -24.79 -24.05 17.91
C PRO A 90 -26.16 -24.62 17.52
N SER A 91 -27.11 -24.64 18.47
CA SER A 91 -28.49 -25.12 18.29
C SER A 91 -29.49 -24.03 17.88
N PHE A 92 -29.02 -22.93 17.26
CA PHE A 92 -29.93 -21.95 16.65
C PHE A 92 -30.78 -22.62 15.54
N PRO A 93 -32.04 -22.22 15.27
CA PRO A 93 -33.00 -23.06 14.53
C PRO A 93 -32.54 -23.59 13.16
N GLU A 94 -31.69 -22.85 12.45
CA GLU A 94 -31.10 -23.28 11.16
C GLU A 94 -29.55 -23.27 11.15
N GLY A 95 -28.93 -23.29 12.34
CA GLY A 95 -27.48 -23.40 12.55
C GLY A 95 -26.72 -22.06 12.75
N PRO A 96 -25.39 -22.14 12.97
CA PRO A 96 -24.52 -20.96 13.15
C PRO A 96 -24.53 -19.96 11.99
N HIS A 97 -24.61 -20.43 10.73
CA HIS A 97 -24.70 -19.57 9.55
C HIS A 97 -25.95 -18.69 9.58
N ASP A 98 -27.12 -19.28 9.88
CA ASP A 98 -28.37 -18.53 10.00
C ASP A 98 -28.35 -17.58 11.20
N TYR A 99 -27.70 -17.97 12.31
CA TYR A 99 -27.44 -17.01 13.40
C TYR A 99 -26.60 -15.83 12.92
N LEU A 100 -25.56 -16.03 12.09
CA LEU A 100 -24.74 -14.94 11.55
C LEU A 100 -25.56 -14.05 10.60
N MET A 101 -26.38 -14.63 9.73
CA MET A 101 -27.24 -13.90 8.79
C MET A 101 -28.36 -13.11 9.48
N ASN A 102 -29.04 -13.70 10.47
CA ASN A 102 -30.06 -13.00 11.24
C ASN A 102 -29.44 -12.01 12.26
N SER A 103 -28.22 -12.27 12.72
CA SER A 103 -27.45 -11.31 13.55
C SER A 103 -27.03 -10.05 12.79
N LEU A 104 -27.16 -10.01 11.46
CA LEU A 104 -27.05 -8.76 10.69
C LEU A 104 -28.13 -7.75 11.08
N SER A 105 -29.20 -8.17 11.76
CA SER A 105 -30.19 -7.28 12.37
C SER A 105 -29.88 -6.91 13.84
N TYR A 106 -28.83 -7.44 14.45
CA TYR A 106 -28.39 -7.09 15.81
C TYR A 106 -27.29 -6.03 15.80
N TRP A 107 -27.29 -5.16 16.81
CA TRP A 107 -26.37 -4.02 16.94
C TRP A 107 -24.88 -4.39 16.83
N SER A 108 -24.50 -5.59 17.29
CA SER A 108 -23.12 -6.08 17.27
C SER A 108 -22.55 -6.20 15.86
N LEU A 109 -23.29 -6.79 14.92
CA LEU A 109 -22.80 -7.01 13.55
C LEU A 109 -22.93 -5.75 12.70
N HIS A 110 -23.95 -4.90 12.95
CA HIS A 110 -24.02 -3.56 12.35
C HIS A 110 -22.76 -2.73 12.61
N VAL A 111 -22.27 -2.71 13.86
CA VAL A 111 -21.04 -1.97 14.23
C VAL A 111 -19.83 -2.49 13.45
N VAL A 112 -19.74 -3.80 13.19
CA VAL A 112 -18.68 -4.39 12.34
C VAL A 112 -18.73 -3.84 10.91
N TYR A 113 -19.92 -3.80 10.28
CA TYR A 113 -20.07 -3.24 8.94
C TYR A 113 -19.75 -1.73 8.90
N ILE A 114 -20.21 -0.96 9.89
CA ILE A 114 -19.90 0.47 10.01
C ILE A 114 -18.38 0.68 10.07
N LEU A 115 -17.67 -0.08 10.92
CA LEU A 115 -16.21 0.03 11.04
C LEU A 115 -15.49 -0.34 9.74
N TYR A 116 -15.91 -1.39 9.04
CA TYR A 116 -15.30 -1.77 7.75
C TYR A 116 -15.55 -0.73 6.66
N MET A 117 -16.76 -0.17 6.56
CA MET A 117 -17.06 0.89 5.59
C MET A 117 -16.30 2.19 5.92
N CYS A 118 -16.14 2.51 7.21
CA CYS A 118 -15.23 3.58 7.63
C CYS A 118 -13.78 3.32 7.23
N THR A 119 -13.26 2.07 7.29
CA THR A 119 -11.91 1.77 6.78
C THR A 119 -11.82 1.92 5.26
N SER A 120 -12.85 1.52 4.51
CA SER A 120 -12.92 1.73 3.06
C SER A 120 -12.88 3.22 2.69
N TRP A 121 -13.69 4.05 3.33
CA TRP A 121 -13.69 5.49 3.11
C TRP A 121 -12.37 6.17 3.54
N LEU A 122 -11.67 5.62 4.54
CA LEU A 122 -10.31 6.07 4.90
C LEU A 122 -9.26 5.66 3.87
N GLN A 123 -9.38 4.50 3.21
CA GLN A 123 -8.55 4.12 2.07
C GLN A 123 -8.76 5.11 0.91
N ASP A 124 -10.02 5.34 0.52
CA ASP A 124 -10.39 6.24 -0.57
C ASP A 124 -9.92 7.68 -0.32
N LEU A 125 -10.07 8.19 0.90
CA LEU A 125 -9.58 9.52 1.28
C LEU A 125 -8.06 9.64 1.15
N LEU A 126 -7.31 8.58 1.44
CA LEU A 126 -5.85 8.55 1.23
C LEU A 126 -5.51 8.58 -0.27
N LEU A 127 -6.26 7.85 -1.11
CA LEU A 127 -6.08 7.86 -2.57
C LEU A 127 -6.40 9.25 -3.17
N ILE A 128 -7.49 9.91 -2.74
CA ILE A 128 -7.80 11.30 -3.10
C ILE A 128 -6.68 12.25 -2.67
N TRP A 129 -6.19 12.14 -1.44
CA TRP A 129 -5.11 12.99 -0.93
C TRP A 129 -3.82 12.83 -1.77
N ARG A 130 -3.48 11.59 -2.14
CA ARG A 130 -2.37 11.30 -3.08
C ARG A 130 -2.60 11.95 -4.44
N CYS A 131 -3.80 11.81 -5.01
CA CYS A 131 -4.15 12.39 -6.31
C CYS A 131 -4.01 13.93 -6.31
N CYS A 132 -4.46 14.59 -5.24
CA CYS A 132 -4.33 16.05 -5.07
C CYS A 132 -2.85 16.50 -5.03
N MET A 133 -2.02 15.79 -4.26
CA MET A 133 -0.57 16.04 -4.17
C MET A 133 0.14 15.91 -5.54
N PHE A 134 -0.21 14.90 -6.35
CA PHE A 134 0.43 14.70 -7.66
C PHE A 134 -0.01 15.69 -8.74
N TRP A 135 -1.19 16.32 -8.60
CA TRP A 135 -1.70 17.27 -9.59
C TRP A 135 -1.48 18.74 -9.23
N ASN A 136 -0.61 19.02 -8.23
CA ASN A 136 -0.28 20.36 -7.76
C ASN A 136 -1.53 21.22 -7.47
N HIS A 137 -2.52 20.63 -6.79
CA HIS A 137 -3.78 21.27 -6.41
C HIS A 137 -4.67 21.75 -7.58
N ASN A 138 -4.53 21.19 -8.79
CA ASN A 138 -5.50 21.45 -9.87
C ASN A 138 -6.85 20.79 -9.58
N VAL A 139 -7.78 21.57 -9.02
CA VAL A 139 -9.10 21.12 -8.55
C VAL A 139 -9.97 20.46 -9.62
N TYR A 140 -9.83 20.85 -10.89
CA TYR A 140 -10.68 20.34 -11.98
C TYR A 140 -10.53 18.83 -12.20
N VAL A 141 -9.31 18.30 -12.01
CA VAL A 141 -9.05 16.86 -12.17
C VAL A 141 -9.52 16.06 -10.95
N LEU A 142 -9.67 16.71 -9.79
CA LEU A 142 -10.13 16.08 -8.55
C LEU A 142 -11.66 15.88 -8.52
N ILE A 143 -12.42 16.55 -9.40
CA ILE A 143 -13.89 16.45 -9.48
C ILE A 143 -14.34 14.99 -9.68
N VAL A 144 -13.66 14.24 -10.56
CA VAL A 144 -14.04 12.84 -10.86
C VAL A 144 -13.76 11.90 -9.68
N PRO A 145 -12.54 11.83 -9.10
CA PRO A 145 -12.29 11.10 -7.85
C PRO A 145 -13.24 11.47 -6.71
N PHE A 146 -13.51 12.77 -6.52
CA PHE A 146 -14.38 13.24 -5.44
C PHE A 146 -15.84 12.84 -5.64
N ALA A 147 -16.37 12.92 -6.86
CA ALA A 147 -17.71 12.45 -7.18
C ALA A 147 -17.87 10.94 -6.98
N LEU A 148 -16.85 10.14 -7.32
CA LEU A 148 -16.84 8.69 -7.11
C LEU A 148 -16.84 8.31 -5.62
N VAL A 149 -16.00 8.96 -4.80
CA VAL A 149 -15.98 8.71 -3.34
C VAL A 149 -17.27 9.22 -2.66
N LEU A 150 -17.86 10.32 -3.13
CA LEU A 150 -19.20 10.74 -2.69
C LEU A 150 -20.28 9.70 -3.07
N ALA A 151 -20.18 9.06 -4.23
CA ALA A 151 -21.08 7.98 -4.62
C ALA A 151 -20.90 6.72 -3.76
N SER A 152 -19.66 6.33 -3.42
CA SER A 152 -19.39 5.25 -2.45
C SER A 152 -19.97 5.58 -1.07
N PHE A 153 -19.71 6.80 -0.57
CA PHE A 153 -20.23 7.25 0.72
C PHE A 153 -21.76 7.27 0.76
N ALA A 154 -22.43 7.77 -0.29
CA ALA A 154 -23.88 7.82 -0.38
C ALA A 154 -24.51 6.42 -0.48
N THR A 155 -24.03 5.57 -1.41
CA THR A 155 -24.55 4.20 -1.58
C THR A 155 -24.29 3.36 -0.33
N GLY A 156 -23.11 3.48 0.27
CA GLY A 156 -22.75 2.77 1.49
C GLY A 156 -23.56 3.23 2.71
N SER A 157 -23.81 4.53 2.86
CA SER A 157 -24.67 5.07 3.94
C SER A 157 -26.12 4.60 3.80
N VAL A 158 -26.67 4.59 2.58
CA VAL A 158 -28.02 4.06 2.31
C VAL A 158 -28.09 2.57 2.62
N TYR A 159 -27.07 1.80 2.24
CA TYR A 159 -26.96 0.38 2.57
C TYR A 159 -26.95 0.13 4.09
N LEU A 160 -26.10 0.84 4.85
CA LEU A 160 -26.04 0.72 6.31
C LEU A 160 -27.39 1.02 6.99
N VAL A 161 -28.09 2.06 6.55
CA VAL A 161 -29.42 2.42 7.09
C VAL A 161 -30.44 1.33 6.81
N GLU A 162 -30.46 0.75 5.61
CA GLU A 162 -31.45 -0.28 5.25
C GLU A 162 -31.19 -1.62 5.94
N ILE A 163 -29.93 -2.03 6.12
CA ILE A 163 -29.59 -3.17 7.01
C ILE A 163 -30.09 -2.88 8.43
N GLY A 164 -29.79 -1.67 8.93
CA GLY A 164 -30.25 -1.14 10.22
C GLY A 164 -31.74 -1.27 10.46
N ARG A 165 -32.53 -1.16 9.39
CA ARG A 165 -33.99 -1.05 9.45
C ARG A 165 -34.74 -2.33 9.12
N ARG A 166 -34.15 -3.25 8.34
CA ARG A 166 -34.85 -4.45 7.84
C ARG A 166 -34.05 -5.77 7.93
N GLY A 167 -32.77 -5.74 8.26
CA GLY A 167 -31.88 -6.90 8.15
C GLY A 167 -31.56 -7.29 6.70
N VAL A 168 -30.48 -8.04 6.50
CA VAL A 168 -29.90 -8.29 5.16
C VAL A 168 -30.80 -9.12 4.24
N THR A 169 -31.51 -10.12 4.75
CA THR A 169 -32.45 -10.94 3.97
C THR A 169 -33.57 -10.10 3.33
N SER A 170 -34.02 -9.03 4.02
CA SER A 170 -34.98 -8.08 3.45
C SER A 170 -34.33 -7.08 2.48
N THR A 171 -33.06 -6.67 2.70
CA THR A 171 -32.35 -5.81 1.74
C THR A 171 -32.09 -6.47 0.38
N GLN A 172 -31.93 -7.80 0.34
CA GLN A 172 -31.85 -8.56 -0.92
C GLN A 172 -33.17 -8.58 -1.72
N SER A 173 -34.30 -8.29 -1.07
CA SER A 173 -35.62 -8.25 -1.73
C SER A 173 -36.00 -6.87 -2.30
N LEU A 174 -35.13 -5.85 -2.16
CA LEU A 174 -35.36 -4.56 -2.80
C LEU A 174 -35.19 -4.67 -4.33
N PRO A 175 -36.00 -3.94 -5.14
CA PRO A 175 -35.84 -3.90 -6.59
C PRO A 175 -34.53 -3.23 -7.05
N PHE A 176 -33.74 -2.68 -6.12
CA PHE A 176 -32.39 -2.19 -6.35
C PHE A 176 -31.43 -3.02 -5.50
N HIS A 177 -30.49 -3.71 -6.16
CA HIS A 177 -29.42 -4.48 -5.51
C HIS A 177 -28.38 -3.53 -4.89
N LEU A 178 -28.74 -2.87 -3.78
CA LEU A 178 -27.93 -1.82 -3.14
C LEU A 178 -26.54 -2.30 -2.75
N PHE A 179 -26.42 -3.55 -2.31
CA PHE A 179 -25.14 -4.16 -1.94
C PHE A 179 -24.19 -4.29 -3.14
N GLU A 180 -24.68 -4.90 -4.24
CA GLU A 180 -23.92 -5.04 -5.48
C GLU A 180 -23.55 -3.68 -6.07
N THR A 181 -24.46 -2.71 -5.97
CA THR A 181 -24.22 -1.32 -6.40
C THR A 181 -23.08 -0.68 -5.61
N TYR A 182 -23.08 -0.81 -4.28
CA TYR A 182 -22.00 -0.30 -3.42
C TYR A 182 -20.64 -0.92 -3.81
N TRP A 183 -20.56 -2.25 -3.93
CA TRP A 183 -19.32 -2.93 -4.31
C TRP A 183 -18.85 -2.58 -5.73
N ALA A 184 -19.76 -2.46 -6.69
CA ALA A 184 -19.43 -2.03 -8.05
C ALA A 184 -18.88 -0.60 -8.08
N VAL A 185 -19.48 0.31 -7.30
CA VAL A 185 -18.98 1.69 -7.13
C VAL A 185 -17.60 1.67 -6.48
N GLU A 186 -17.38 0.93 -5.40
CA GLU A 186 -16.09 0.85 -4.69
C GLU A 186 -14.95 0.34 -5.59
N ILE A 187 -15.18 -0.76 -6.32
CA ILE A 187 -14.22 -1.32 -7.27
C ILE A 187 -13.91 -0.32 -8.38
N THR A 188 -14.94 0.37 -8.89
CA THR A 188 -14.78 1.41 -9.93
C THR A 188 -13.98 2.60 -9.40
N THR A 189 -14.30 3.09 -8.19
CA THR A 189 -13.60 4.19 -7.52
C THR A 189 -12.13 3.89 -7.35
N THR A 190 -11.78 2.75 -6.74
CA THR A 190 -10.37 2.36 -6.57
C THR A 190 -9.65 2.19 -7.92
N THR A 191 -10.31 1.59 -8.93
CA THR A 191 -9.70 1.35 -10.25
C THR A 191 -9.46 2.67 -11.01
N VAL A 192 -10.44 3.58 -11.03
CA VAL A 192 -10.32 4.89 -11.69
C VAL A 192 -9.27 5.76 -11.01
N ILE A 193 -9.26 5.84 -9.67
CA ILE A 193 -8.28 6.67 -8.96
C ILE A 193 -6.87 6.09 -9.11
N THR A 194 -6.71 4.77 -8.99
CA THR A 194 -5.42 4.07 -9.23
C THR A 194 -4.89 4.34 -10.64
N THR A 195 -5.72 4.21 -11.68
CA THR A 195 -5.30 4.44 -13.07
C THR A 195 -5.00 5.91 -13.35
N MET A 196 -5.74 6.87 -12.78
CA MET A 196 -5.43 8.30 -12.87
C MET A 196 -4.08 8.64 -12.23
N ILE A 197 -3.81 8.13 -11.02
CA ILE A 197 -2.53 8.36 -10.32
C ILE A 197 -1.37 7.73 -11.13
N ALA A 198 -1.51 6.47 -11.53
CA ALA A 198 -0.52 5.75 -12.32
C ALA A 198 -0.21 6.45 -13.65
N GLY A 199 -1.25 6.81 -14.41
CA GLY A 199 -1.12 7.49 -15.70
C GLY A 199 -0.42 8.84 -15.58
N LYS A 200 -0.80 9.66 -14.59
CA LYS A 200 -0.14 10.94 -14.31
C LYS A 200 1.33 10.77 -13.93
N LEU A 201 1.65 9.74 -13.15
CA LEU A 201 3.00 9.49 -12.66
C LEU A 201 3.92 9.01 -13.80
N ILE A 202 3.41 8.16 -14.70
CA ILE A 202 4.09 7.75 -15.94
C ILE A 202 4.26 8.94 -16.90
N TYR A 203 3.22 9.75 -17.11
CA TYR A 203 3.29 10.94 -17.97
C TYR A 203 4.35 11.93 -17.47
N THR A 204 4.33 12.25 -16.18
CA THR A 204 5.29 13.18 -15.56
C THR A 204 6.72 12.65 -15.68
N ARG A 205 6.92 11.33 -15.50
CA ARG A 205 8.20 10.66 -15.77
C ARG A 205 8.64 10.80 -17.23
N CYS A 206 7.74 10.65 -18.20
CA CYS A 206 8.07 10.79 -19.62
C CYS A 206 8.55 12.22 -19.95
N GLN A 207 7.90 13.24 -19.40
CA GLN A 207 8.34 14.64 -19.55
C GLN A 207 9.69 14.92 -18.88
N LEU A 208 9.95 14.31 -17.71
CA LEU A 208 11.23 14.43 -17.00
C LEU A 208 12.37 13.65 -17.69
N LYS A 209 12.08 12.58 -18.45
CA LYS A 209 13.07 11.78 -19.18
C LYS A 209 13.83 12.59 -20.24
N THR A 210 13.19 13.62 -20.79
CA THR A 210 13.78 14.58 -21.74
C THR A 210 14.66 15.65 -21.09
N VAL A 211 14.65 15.77 -19.76
CA VAL A 211 15.33 16.86 -19.03
C VAL A 211 16.35 16.33 -18.00
N ILE A 212 16.15 15.13 -17.45
CA ILE A 212 16.93 14.60 -16.32
C ILE A 212 17.42 13.16 -16.62
N GLY A 213 18.68 12.88 -16.23
CA GLY A 213 19.32 11.57 -16.39
C GLY A 213 18.62 10.42 -15.63
N LYS A 214 18.73 9.20 -16.19
CA LYS A 214 17.95 8.00 -15.80
C LYS A 214 17.92 7.65 -14.30
N SER A 215 18.94 8.02 -13.52
CA SER A 215 19.04 7.67 -12.09
C SER A 215 17.93 8.32 -11.25
N GLN A 216 17.67 9.62 -11.47
CA GLN A 216 16.69 10.42 -10.71
C GLN A 216 15.22 10.00 -10.95
N LEU A 217 14.95 9.17 -11.96
CA LEU A 217 13.60 8.74 -12.34
C LEU A 217 13.17 7.41 -11.69
N LYS A 218 14.06 6.73 -10.95
CA LYS A 218 13.76 5.49 -10.22
C LYS A 218 12.62 5.62 -9.18
N PRO A 219 12.57 6.64 -8.28
CA PRO A 219 11.53 6.71 -7.25
C PRO A 219 10.11 6.83 -7.84
N TYR A 220 9.94 7.62 -8.91
CA TYR A 220 8.66 7.78 -9.60
C TYR A 220 8.10 6.45 -10.13
N LEU A 221 8.97 5.59 -10.69
CA LEU A 221 8.57 4.24 -11.13
C LEU A 221 8.12 3.37 -9.97
N THR A 222 8.86 3.37 -8.85
CA THR A 222 8.53 2.48 -7.73
C THR A 222 7.25 2.90 -7.02
N VAL A 223 6.99 4.21 -6.90
CA VAL A 223 5.71 4.69 -6.37
C VAL A 223 4.55 4.36 -7.31
N ALA A 224 4.75 4.45 -8.63
CA ALA A 224 3.73 4.04 -9.61
C ALA A 224 3.40 2.55 -9.53
N ALA A 225 4.44 1.70 -9.53
CA ALA A 225 4.28 0.26 -9.42
C ALA A 225 3.49 -0.12 -8.17
N MET A 226 3.82 0.45 -7.01
CA MET A 226 3.15 0.10 -5.75
C MET A 226 1.71 0.57 -5.64
N VAL A 227 1.35 1.74 -6.21
CA VAL A 227 -0.06 2.18 -6.29
C VAL A 227 -0.86 1.23 -7.20
N ILE A 228 -0.27 0.81 -8.32
CA ILE A 228 -0.87 -0.18 -9.24
C ILE A 228 -1.02 -1.54 -8.55
N GLU A 229 0.03 -2.04 -7.91
CA GLU A 229 0.04 -3.32 -7.19
C GLU A 229 -1.03 -3.35 -6.08
N SER A 230 -1.12 -2.30 -5.25
CA SER A 230 -2.15 -2.22 -4.21
C SER A 230 -3.56 -2.11 -4.77
N GLY A 231 -3.76 -1.35 -5.85
CA GLY A 231 -5.06 -1.19 -6.50
C GLY A 231 -5.53 -2.47 -7.19
N ILE A 232 -4.63 -3.21 -7.85
CA ILE A 232 -4.92 -4.53 -8.41
C ILE A 232 -5.27 -5.52 -7.30
N LEU A 233 -4.50 -5.53 -6.20
CA LEU A 233 -4.71 -6.45 -5.08
C LEU A 233 -6.10 -6.23 -4.44
N PHE A 234 -6.51 -4.98 -4.24
CA PHE A 234 -7.87 -4.65 -3.81
C PHE A 234 -8.93 -5.06 -4.86
N SER A 235 -8.80 -4.59 -6.11
CA SER A 235 -9.82 -4.81 -7.15
C SER A 235 -10.03 -6.29 -7.48
N VAL A 236 -8.97 -7.11 -7.52
CA VAL A 236 -9.07 -8.56 -7.76
C VAL A 236 -9.78 -9.26 -6.60
N ALA A 237 -9.45 -8.92 -5.36
CA ALA A 237 -10.09 -9.52 -4.19
C ALA A 237 -11.58 -9.11 -4.09
N ALA A 238 -11.88 -7.82 -4.27
CA ALA A 238 -13.25 -7.29 -4.24
C ALA A 238 -14.11 -7.84 -5.39
N LEU A 239 -13.55 -8.00 -6.59
CA LEU A 239 -14.23 -8.66 -7.72
C LEU A 239 -14.47 -10.15 -7.43
N GLY A 240 -13.48 -10.85 -6.85
CA GLY A 240 -13.64 -12.24 -6.42
C GLY A 240 -14.75 -12.41 -5.38
N PHE A 241 -14.87 -11.48 -4.44
CA PHE A 241 -15.99 -11.40 -3.51
C PHE A 241 -17.32 -11.18 -4.24
N LEU A 242 -17.40 -10.15 -5.10
CA LEU A 242 -18.64 -9.80 -5.81
C LEU A 242 -19.15 -10.94 -6.72
N VAL A 243 -18.25 -11.63 -7.42
CA VAL A 243 -18.59 -12.84 -8.22
C VAL A 243 -19.09 -13.96 -7.32
N SER A 244 -18.45 -14.20 -6.18
CA SER A 244 -18.87 -15.25 -5.23
C SER A 244 -20.26 -14.99 -4.65
N TYR A 245 -20.54 -13.72 -4.35
CA TYR A 245 -21.86 -13.25 -3.91
C TYR A 245 -22.92 -13.39 -5.03
N ALA A 246 -22.62 -12.95 -6.26
CA ALA A 246 -23.53 -13.09 -7.39
C ALA A 246 -23.85 -14.56 -7.71
N CYS A 247 -22.89 -15.47 -7.52
CA CYS A 247 -23.11 -16.92 -7.64
C CYS A 247 -23.78 -17.58 -6.42
N GLN A 248 -24.13 -16.82 -5.37
CA GLN A 248 -24.67 -17.32 -4.10
C GLN A 248 -23.83 -18.48 -3.51
N SER A 249 -22.50 -18.37 -3.65
CA SER A 249 -21.56 -19.38 -3.18
C SER A 249 -21.21 -19.13 -1.71
N PRO A 250 -21.17 -20.14 -0.84
CA PRO A 250 -20.75 -19.98 0.56
C PRO A 250 -19.28 -19.51 0.70
N PHE A 251 -18.49 -19.58 -0.38
CA PHE A 251 -17.17 -18.95 -0.45
C PHE A 251 -17.20 -17.42 -0.27
N GLN A 252 -18.36 -16.76 -0.45
CA GLN A 252 -18.52 -15.32 -0.24
C GLN A 252 -18.03 -14.85 1.14
N SER A 253 -18.25 -15.62 2.20
CA SER A 253 -17.82 -15.27 3.57
C SER A 253 -16.30 -15.22 3.70
N VAL A 254 -15.61 -16.19 3.08
CA VAL A 254 -14.14 -16.23 3.04
C VAL A 254 -13.60 -15.05 2.25
N ALA A 255 -14.16 -14.78 1.06
CA ALA A 255 -13.75 -13.66 0.22
C ALA A 255 -13.98 -12.30 0.92
N LEU A 256 -15.09 -12.12 1.63
CA LEU A 256 -15.39 -10.91 2.39
C LEU A 256 -14.35 -10.65 3.50
N CYS A 257 -14.01 -11.67 4.28
CA CYS A 257 -13.00 -11.57 5.34
C CYS A 257 -11.61 -11.23 4.80
N VAL A 258 -11.25 -11.77 3.63
CA VAL A 258 -9.98 -11.46 2.95
C VAL A 258 -9.98 -10.01 2.45
N VAL A 259 -11.05 -9.57 1.76
CA VAL A 259 -11.17 -8.19 1.25
C VAL A 259 -11.11 -7.17 2.38
N ALA A 260 -11.83 -7.39 3.48
CA ALA A 260 -11.90 -6.47 4.61
C ALA A 260 -10.52 -6.13 5.22
N GLN A 261 -9.60 -7.10 5.25
CA GLN A 261 -8.21 -6.87 5.69
C GLN A 261 -7.34 -6.28 4.57
N ILE A 262 -7.56 -6.67 3.32
CA ILE A 262 -6.88 -6.10 2.15
C ILE A 262 -7.08 -4.58 2.05
N THR A 263 -8.31 -4.09 2.30
CA THR A 263 -8.64 -2.65 2.39
C THR A 263 -7.76 -1.90 3.40
N SER A 264 -7.30 -2.60 4.44
CA SER A 264 -6.41 -2.02 5.45
C SER A 264 -4.91 -2.16 5.11
N ILE A 265 -4.55 -3.22 4.37
CA ILE A 265 -3.17 -3.49 3.95
C ILE A 265 -2.73 -2.54 2.84
N ALA A 266 -3.58 -2.26 1.85
CA ALA A 266 -3.28 -1.37 0.73
C ALA A 266 -2.76 0.02 1.14
N PRO A 267 -3.44 0.79 2.01
CA PRO A 267 -2.94 2.11 2.45
C PRO A 267 -1.64 2.03 3.25
N LEU A 268 -1.43 0.95 4.04
CA LEU A 268 -0.18 0.73 4.77
C LEU A 268 1.02 0.50 3.85
N LEU A 269 0.86 -0.27 2.77
CA LEU A 269 1.93 -0.49 1.78
C LEU A 269 2.33 0.83 1.10
N ILE A 270 1.36 1.65 0.72
CA ILE A 270 1.59 2.98 0.11
C ILE A 270 2.34 3.92 1.07
N ILE A 271 1.96 3.95 2.37
CA ILE A 271 2.61 4.80 3.37
C ILE A 271 4.02 4.28 3.72
N LEU A 272 4.17 2.96 3.93
CA LEU A 272 5.45 2.32 4.21
C LEU A 272 6.47 2.60 3.11
N ARG A 273 6.07 2.56 1.82
CA ARG A 273 7.02 2.88 0.75
C ARG A 273 7.48 4.33 0.82
N VAL A 274 6.57 5.26 1.09
CA VAL A 274 6.92 6.68 1.18
C VAL A 274 7.79 6.97 2.40
N ALA A 275 7.69 6.16 3.46
CA ALA A 275 8.65 6.19 4.56
C ALA A 275 10.06 5.70 4.15
N GLN A 276 10.15 4.67 3.29
CA GLN A 276 11.41 4.09 2.81
C GLN A 276 12.07 4.85 1.65
N GLY A 277 11.29 5.46 0.76
CA GLY A 277 11.81 6.21 -0.39
C GLY A 277 12.62 7.43 0.06
N ASP A 278 12.18 8.08 1.14
CA ASP A 278 12.89 9.20 1.74
C ASP A 278 14.18 8.76 2.44
N SER A 279 14.23 7.58 3.09
CA SER A 279 15.46 7.09 3.73
C SER A 279 16.54 6.73 2.72
N ILE A 280 16.18 6.05 1.62
CA ILE A 280 17.12 5.74 0.53
C ILE A 280 17.67 7.03 -0.09
N THR A 281 16.82 8.04 -0.29
CA THR A 281 17.24 9.34 -0.82
C THR A 281 18.21 10.05 0.13
N GLN A 282 18.04 9.90 1.45
CA GLN A 282 18.95 10.47 2.44
C GLN A 282 20.30 9.74 2.52
N GLU A 283 20.31 8.42 2.50
CA GLU A 283 21.55 7.61 2.45
C GLU A 283 22.39 7.99 1.23
N THR A 284 21.79 8.02 0.03
CA THR A 284 22.47 8.47 -1.19
C THR A 284 22.97 9.92 -1.09
N SER A 285 22.22 10.82 -0.45
CA SER A 285 22.66 12.21 -0.28
C SER A 285 23.83 12.35 0.68
N GLN A 286 23.88 11.54 1.75
CA GLN A 286 24.99 11.53 2.69
C GLN A 286 26.24 10.92 2.08
N GLU A 287 26.11 9.81 1.35
CA GLU A 287 27.23 9.15 0.64
C GLU A 287 27.89 10.11 -0.37
N VAL A 288 27.10 10.78 -1.21
CA VAL A 288 27.61 11.81 -2.15
C VAL A 288 28.24 13.01 -1.43
N THR A 289 27.70 13.42 -0.27
CA THR A 289 28.31 14.52 0.51
C THR A 289 29.68 14.10 1.08
N ILE A 290 29.82 12.83 1.50
CA ILE A 290 31.07 12.27 2.01
C ILE A 290 32.11 12.13 0.89
N GLU A 291 31.73 11.62 -0.29
CA GLU A 291 32.65 11.53 -1.46
C GLU A 291 33.17 12.90 -1.89
N LEU A 292 32.31 13.93 -1.89
CA LEU A 292 32.72 15.30 -2.22
C LEU A 292 33.71 15.86 -1.18
N HIS A 293 33.48 15.64 0.12
CA HIS A 293 34.39 16.12 1.16
C HIS A 293 35.76 15.42 1.11
N ILE A 294 35.78 14.10 0.86
CA ILE A 294 37.03 13.33 0.66
C ILE A 294 37.78 13.82 -0.59
N SER A 295 37.06 14.25 -1.64
CA SER A 295 37.64 14.81 -2.86
C SER A 295 38.29 16.18 -2.63
N ASP A 296 37.68 17.04 -1.82
CA ASP A 296 38.25 18.34 -1.43
C ASP A 296 39.48 18.17 -0.49
N ASP A 297 39.44 17.22 0.45
CA ASP A 297 40.58 16.89 1.32
C ASP A 297 41.76 16.28 0.53
N THR A 298 41.49 15.45 -0.48
CA THR A 298 42.55 14.95 -1.38
C THR A 298 43.06 16.03 -2.33
N ALA A 299 42.21 16.94 -2.83
CA ALA A 299 42.66 18.07 -3.66
C ALA A 299 43.53 19.07 -2.87
N SER A 300 43.19 19.36 -1.62
CA SER A 300 43.98 20.25 -0.76
C SER A 300 45.34 19.66 -0.38
N SER A 301 45.41 18.36 -0.04
CA SER A 301 46.69 17.68 0.26
C SER A 301 47.65 17.59 -0.94
N VAL A 302 47.14 17.58 -2.18
CA VAL A 302 47.97 17.65 -3.40
C VAL A 302 48.47 19.08 -3.67
N GLY A 303 47.77 20.11 -3.18
CA GLY A 303 48.15 21.52 -3.34
C GLY A 303 49.41 21.94 -2.56
N GLU A 304 49.72 21.29 -1.43
CA GLU A 304 50.83 21.69 -0.55
C GLU A 304 52.22 21.18 -0.98
N GLN A 305 52.33 20.26 -1.96
CA GLN A 305 53.62 19.73 -2.41
C GLN A 305 54.30 20.51 -3.55
N CYS A 306 53.72 21.61 -4.03
CA CYS A 306 54.33 22.45 -5.08
C CYS A 306 54.87 23.78 -4.54
N THR A 307 55.83 23.74 -3.60
CA THR A 307 56.57 24.93 -3.15
C THR A 307 58.09 24.82 -3.35
N THR A 308 58.68 25.92 -3.84
CA THR A 308 60.11 26.26 -3.83
C THR A 308 61.11 25.37 -4.59
N ARG A 309 61.28 25.68 -5.88
CA ARG A 309 62.63 25.86 -6.46
C ARG A 309 62.72 27.22 -7.16
N SER A 310 63.38 28.17 -6.49
CA SER A 310 63.70 29.48 -7.05
C SER A 310 64.73 29.36 -8.16
N TRP A 311 64.39 29.78 -9.38
CA TRP A 311 65.35 29.98 -10.46
C TRP A 311 65.74 31.45 -10.55
N THR A 312 67.00 31.76 -10.22
CA THR A 312 67.64 33.03 -10.57
C THR A 312 68.06 32.99 -12.04
N ALA A 313 67.66 34.01 -12.81
CA ALA A 313 67.98 34.10 -14.23
C ALA A 313 69.35 34.80 -14.46
N PRO A 314 70.26 34.21 -15.27
CA PRO A 314 71.35 34.91 -15.91
C PRO A 314 70.95 35.39 -17.33
N THR A 315 71.62 36.43 -17.81
CA THR A 315 71.33 37.13 -19.07
C THR A 315 71.97 36.50 -20.32
N LEU A 316 71.19 36.49 -21.41
CA LEU A 316 71.56 36.63 -22.83
C LEU A 316 72.79 35.90 -23.40
N GLU A 317 72.54 34.92 -24.27
CA GLU A 317 73.25 34.74 -25.55
C GLU A 317 72.36 33.99 -26.57
N GLU A 318 72.43 34.33 -27.85
CA GLU A 318 71.72 33.71 -28.99
C GLU A 318 72.80 33.20 -29.98
N PRO A 319 72.76 31.93 -30.48
CA PRO A 319 72.17 31.66 -31.80
C PRO A 319 71.63 30.24 -32.13
N GLN A 320 70.46 30.23 -32.82
CA GLN A 320 70.11 29.43 -34.03
C GLN A 320 69.91 27.87 -33.94
N PRO A 321 69.20 27.21 -34.91
CA PRO A 321 68.19 26.18 -34.58
C PRO A 321 68.30 24.78 -35.23
N HIS A 322 67.90 23.74 -34.49
CA HIS A 322 67.54 22.35 -34.91
C HIS A 322 66.74 21.64 -33.77
N GLU A 323 65.92 20.58 -33.93
CA GLU A 323 65.05 20.14 -35.05
C GLU A 323 64.01 19.07 -34.57
N VAL A 324 62.76 19.15 -35.08
CA VAL A 324 61.67 18.13 -35.27
C VAL A 324 61.43 16.93 -34.28
N ALA A 325 60.15 16.82 -33.85
CA ALA A 325 59.40 15.61 -33.37
C ALA A 325 59.82 14.93 -32.03
N GLY A 326 58.96 14.18 -31.32
CA GLY A 326 57.55 13.84 -31.56
C GLY A 326 56.91 13.07 -30.37
N ARG A 327 55.59 13.19 -30.25
CA ARG A 327 54.69 12.85 -29.12
C ARG A 327 54.68 11.42 -28.52
N GLU A 328 54.43 11.43 -27.20
CA GLU A 328 53.46 10.65 -26.40
C GLU A 328 53.66 9.17 -25.99
N ALA A 329 53.22 8.96 -24.75
CA ALA A 329 53.37 7.78 -23.91
C ALA A 329 52.25 6.74 -24.06
N ASN A 330 52.64 5.47 -23.93
CA ASN A 330 52.22 4.53 -22.86
C ASN A 330 51.11 5.01 -21.88
N LYS A 331 50.22 4.18 -21.33
CA LYS A 331 50.35 2.75 -20.99
C LYS A 331 48.99 2.09 -20.65
N VAL A 332 48.91 0.77 -20.80
CA VAL A 332 47.77 -0.08 -20.40
C VAL A 332 47.72 -0.31 -18.88
N ILE A 333 46.52 -0.40 -18.30
CA ILE A 333 46.27 -0.83 -16.90
C ILE A 333 45.71 -2.25 -16.91
N HIS A 334 46.25 -3.13 -16.05
CA HIS A 334 45.72 -4.47 -15.78
C HIS A 334 45.57 -4.67 -14.26
N ILE A 335 44.56 -5.45 -13.85
CA ILE A 335 44.04 -5.51 -12.48
C ILE A 335 44.56 -6.75 -11.73
N THR A 336 45.07 -6.54 -10.50
CA THR A 336 45.30 -7.50 -9.39
C THR A 336 45.55 -6.66 -8.12
N SER A 337 45.19 -7.01 -6.88
CA SER A 337 44.62 -8.25 -6.33
C SER A 337 43.90 -8.01 -4.98
N LEU A 338 42.95 -8.89 -4.66
CA LEU A 338 42.53 -9.40 -3.34
C LEU A 338 43.22 -8.90 -2.06
N ASP A 339 42.43 -8.68 -0.99
CA ASP A 339 42.62 -9.42 0.26
C ASP A 339 41.29 -9.67 1.01
N VAL A 340 41.28 -10.65 1.91
CA VAL A 340 40.13 -11.22 2.64
C VAL A 340 40.37 -11.11 4.15
N SER A 341 39.38 -10.65 4.93
CA SER A 341 39.40 -10.86 6.38
C SER A 341 38.01 -11.01 7.01
N SER A 342 37.79 -12.17 7.61
CA SER A 342 36.57 -12.57 8.32
C SER A 342 36.56 -12.12 9.79
N ARG A 343 35.35 -11.91 10.35
CA ARG A 343 34.96 -12.10 11.78
C ARG A 343 33.43 -11.97 11.85
N THR A 344 32.64 -13.04 11.84
CA THR A 344 32.42 -14.10 12.86
C THR A 344 31.43 -13.68 13.97
N ILE A 345 30.44 -14.54 14.20
CA ILE A 345 29.23 -14.40 15.04
C ILE A 345 29.43 -15.15 16.39
N ALA A 346 28.51 -14.91 17.34
CA ALA A 346 28.33 -15.52 18.67
C ALA A 346 29.12 -14.82 19.80
N VAL A 347 28.56 -14.69 21.01
CA VAL A 347 27.39 -15.35 21.63
C VAL A 347 26.24 -14.39 21.89
#